data_AF-A0A3B8V9S2-F1
#
_entry.id   AF-A0A3B8V9S2-F1
#
_cell.length_a   1.000
_cell.length_b   1.000
_cell.length_c   1.000
_cell.angle_alpha   90.00
_cell.angle_beta   90.00
_cell.angle_gamma   90.00
#
_symmetry.space_group_name_H-M   'P 1'
#
loop_
_entity.id
_entity.type
_entity.pdbx_description
1 polymer ?
#
loop_
_entity_poly.entity_id
_entity_poly.type
_entity_poly.pdbx_seq_one_letter_code
_entity_poly.pdbx_strand_id
1 'polypeptide(L)'
;MNPFAYTSPKSTGEATSLATSKDHSLPVLKTGGMDLLDRMKEGIENPGLVIDLTRIDDPALDRIESGRIGGRATLAAGSDSRV
;
A
#
# COMPACT_ATOMS: atom_id res chain seq x y z
N MET A 1 16.73 9.92 -1.06
CA MET A 1 15.68 9.43 -0.14
C MET A 1 16.15 9.63 1.29
N ASN A 2 15.25 10.14 2.15
CA ASN A 2 15.48 10.25 3.58
C ASN A 2 15.29 8.88 4.28
N PRO A 3 15.87 8.66 5.46
CA PRO A 3 15.57 7.48 6.27
C PRO A 3 14.09 7.43 6.66
N PHE A 4 13.50 6.24 6.61
CA PHE A 4 12.11 5.98 7.00
C PHE A 4 12.00 4.64 7.74
N ALA A 5 11.05 4.52 8.66
CA ALA A 5 10.67 3.24 9.21
C ALA A 5 9.87 2.43 8.18
N TYR A 6 9.94 1.11 8.26
CA TYR A 6 9.22 0.22 7.36
C TYR A 6 8.56 -0.90 8.14
N THR A 7 7.32 -1.22 7.80
CA THR A 7 6.59 -2.36 8.36
C THR A 7 5.72 -3.03 7.31
N SER A 8 5.34 -4.29 7.54
CA SER A 8 4.49 -5.04 6.63
C SER A 8 3.45 -5.85 7.43
N PRO A 9 2.29 -5.23 7.73
CA PRO A 9 1.26 -5.82 8.58
C PRO A 9 0.64 -7.07 7.97
N LYS A 10 0.00 -7.89 8.80
CA LYS A 10 -0.66 -9.14 8.40
C LYS A 10 -2.16 -8.99 8.19
N SER A 11 -2.73 -7.84 8.54
CA SER A 11 -4.15 -7.55 8.36
C SER A 11 -4.40 -6.09 7.99
N THR A 12 -5.56 -5.82 7.39
CA THR A 12 -6.03 -4.46 7.09
C THR A 12 -6.31 -3.66 8.37
N GLY A 13 -6.75 -4.33 9.44
CA GLY A 13 -6.93 -3.71 10.76
C GLY A 13 -5.62 -3.17 11.32
N GLU A 14 -4.56 -3.98 11.33
CA GLU A 14 -3.23 -3.56 11.77
C GLU A 14 -2.67 -2.43 10.89
N ALA A 15 -2.82 -2.54 9.56
CA ALA A 15 -2.43 -1.47 8.64
C ALA A 15 -3.16 -0.14 8.94
N THR A 16 -4.45 -0.21 9.28
CA THR A 16 -5.25 0.96 9.66
C THR A 16 -4.77 1.58 10.96
N SER A 17 -4.48 0.75 11.97
CA SER A 17 -3.93 1.22 13.25
C SER A 17 -2.58 1.93 13.07
N LEU A 18 -1.70 1.39 12.21
CA LEU A 18 -0.42 2.01 11.89
C LEU A 18 -0.59 3.31 11.10
N ALA A 19 -1.50 3.34 10.12
CA ALA A 19 -1.75 4.51 9.28
C ALA A 19 -2.39 5.69 10.03
N THR A 20 -3.09 5.40 11.14
CA THR A 20 -3.76 6.40 11.99
C THR A 20 -2.99 6.72 13.27
N SER A 21 -1.89 6.02 13.53
CA SER A 21 -1.00 6.31 14.66
C SER A 21 -0.35 7.69 14.49
N LYS A 22 -0.11 8.35 15.63
CA LYS A 22 0.64 9.61 15.72
C LYS A 22 2.13 9.41 16.03
N ASP A 23 2.59 8.16 16.12
CA ASP A 23 3.97 7.82 16.51
C ASP A 23 4.99 8.10 15.40
N HIS A 24 4.52 8.20 14.16
CA HIS A 24 5.35 8.46 12.99
C HIS A 24 4.84 9.67 12.21
N SER A 25 5.76 10.49 11.70
CA SER A 25 5.41 11.57 10.77
C SER A 25 4.97 10.97 9.43
N LEU A 26 3.82 11.38 8.91
CA LEU A 26 3.31 10.97 7.60
C LEU A 26 3.42 9.45 7.32
N PRO A 27 2.65 8.60 8.03
CA PRO A 27 2.53 7.20 7.65
C PRO A 27 1.90 7.07 6.26
N VAL A 28 2.53 6.30 5.36
CA VAL A 28 2.03 6.08 4.00
C VAL A 28 1.83 4.61 3.69
N LEU A 29 0.76 4.30 2.98
CA LEU A 29 0.47 2.95 2.50
C LEU A 29 1.23 2.68 1.20
N LYS A 30 1.78 1.47 1.07
CA LYS A 30 2.53 1.05 -0.11
C LYS A 30 2.02 -0.33 -0.58
N THR A 31 1.81 -0.44 -1.89
CA THR A 31 1.55 -1.71 -2.58
C THR A 31 2.65 -1.96 -3.61
N GLY A 32 2.39 -1.74 -4.91
CA GLY A 32 3.39 -1.88 -5.98
C GLY A 32 4.55 -0.89 -5.87
N GLY A 33 4.31 0.29 -5.28
CA GLY A 33 5.36 1.24 -4.92
C GLY A 33 5.99 2.03 -6.08
N MET A 34 5.54 1.83 -7.32
CA MET A 34 6.10 2.51 -8.51
C MET A 34 6.09 4.04 -8.37
N ASP A 35 4.95 4.57 -7.94
CA ASP A 35 4.71 6.01 -7.83
C ASP A 35 5.28 6.61 -6.52
N LEU A 36 5.02 5.96 -5.38
CA LEU A 36 5.54 6.40 -4.08
C LEU A 36 7.09 6.44 -4.05
N LEU A 37 7.75 5.38 -4.49
CA LEU A 37 9.22 5.31 -4.45
C LEU A 37 9.88 6.32 -5.37
N ASP A 38 9.22 6.67 -6.49
CA ASP A 38 9.68 7.73 -7.38
C ASP A 38 9.64 9.10 -6.69
N ARG A 39 8.48 9.47 -6.12
CA ARG A 39 8.35 10.72 -5.34
C ARG A 39 9.30 10.81 -4.17
N MET A 40 9.60 9.70 -3.50
CA MET A 40 10.58 9.67 -2.40
C MET A 40 12.02 9.88 -2.88
N LYS A 41 12.37 9.41 -4.09
CA LYS A 41 13.70 9.66 -4.67
C LYS A 41 13.90 11.13 -5.01
N GLU A 42 12.88 11.76 -5.57
CA GLU A 42 12.84 13.19 -5.89
C GLU A 42 12.68 14.08 -4.64
N GLY A 43 12.49 13.48 -3.46
CA GLY A 43 12.34 14.22 -2.19
C GLY A 43 10.98 14.93 -2.05
N ILE A 44 10.03 14.65 -2.94
CA ILE A 44 8.66 15.16 -2.89
C ILE A 44 7.90 14.57 -1.70
N GLU A 45 8.08 13.27 -1.45
CA GLU A 45 7.53 12.58 -0.28
C GLU A 45 8.63 12.12 0.68
N ASN A 46 8.46 12.46 1.96
CA ASN A 46 9.41 12.12 3.03
C ASN A 46 8.68 11.49 4.22
N PRO A 47 8.10 10.28 4.04
CA PRO A 47 7.37 9.61 5.11
C PRO A 47 8.31 9.17 6.23
N GLY A 48 7.84 9.28 7.46
CA GLY A 48 8.49 8.69 8.63
C GLY A 48 8.20 7.19 8.77
N LEU A 49 7.14 6.68 8.13
CA LEU A 49 6.77 5.27 8.10
C LEU A 49 6.15 4.87 6.75
N VAL A 50 6.67 3.80 6.16
CA VAL A 50 6.09 3.11 5.01
C VAL A 50 5.44 1.79 5.48
N ILE A 51 4.17 1.59 5.14
CA ILE A 51 3.37 0.42 5.51
C ILE A 51 3.09 -0.41 4.26
N ASP A 52 3.80 -1.52 4.10
CA ASP A 52 3.66 -2.40 2.94
C ASP A 52 2.53 -3.43 3.11
N LEU A 53 1.46 -3.27 2.33
CA LEU A 53 0.26 -4.11 2.36
C LEU A 53 0.39 -5.46 1.64
N THR A 54 1.51 -5.72 0.98
CA THR A 54 1.71 -6.93 0.14
C THR A 54 1.77 -8.24 0.94
N ARG A 55 1.96 -8.17 2.26
CA ARG A 55 1.99 -9.34 3.15
C ARG A 55 0.68 -9.65 3.85
N ILE A 56 -0.37 -8.86 3.63
CA ILE A 56 -1.72 -9.18 4.09
C ILE A 56 -2.24 -10.36 3.27
N ASP A 57 -2.57 -11.46 3.94
CA ASP A 57 -3.13 -12.65 3.31
C ASP A 57 -4.66 -12.56 3.29
N ASP A 58 -5.16 -11.69 2.42
CA ASP A 58 -6.59 -11.53 2.16
C ASP A 58 -6.82 -11.51 0.63
N PRO A 59 -7.31 -12.62 0.04
CA PRO A 59 -7.58 -12.70 -1.39
C PRO A 59 -8.58 -11.65 -1.89
N ALA A 60 -9.42 -11.10 -1.00
CA ALA A 60 -10.35 -10.04 -1.39
C ALA A 60 -9.62 -8.75 -1.81
N LEU A 61 -8.38 -8.54 -1.36
CA LEU A 61 -7.57 -7.38 -1.76
C LEU A 61 -7.05 -7.48 -3.19
N ASP A 62 -6.93 -8.68 -3.75
CA ASP A 62 -6.41 -8.89 -5.11
C ASP A 62 -7.52 -9.24 -6.12
N ARG A 63 -8.69 -9.65 -5.64
CA ARG A 63 -9.81 -10.12 -6.49
C ARG A 63 -10.48 -8.98 -7.25
N ILE A 64 -10.80 -9.26 -8.51
CA ILE A 64 -11.63 -8.42 -9.38
C ILE A 64 -12.91 -9.21 -9.68
N GLU A 65 -14.06 -8.62 -9.39
CA GLU A 65 -15.38 -9.19 -9.64
C GLU A 65 -16.37 -8.10 -10.00
N SER A 66 -17.55 -8.47 -10.53
CA SER A 66 -18.56 -7.49 -10.95
C SER A 66 -18.94 -6.57 -9.78
N GLY A 67 -18.67 -5.27 -9.94
CA GLY A 67 -18.97 -4.25 -8.93
C GLY A 67 -17.94 -4.14 -7.79
N ARG A 68 -16.81 -4.86 -7.82
CA ARG A 68 -15.75 -4.73 -6.81
C ARG A 68 -14.35 -5.02 -7.36
N ILE A 69 -13.42 -4.11 -7.11
CA ILE A 69 -11.99 -4.26 -7.41
C ILE A 69 -11.23 -4.18 -6.10
N GLY A 70 -10.44 -5.21 -5.78
CA GLY A 70 -9.56 -5.22 -4.61
C GLY A 70 -8.47 -4.15 -4.71
N GLY A 71 -8.13 -3.50 -3.59
CA GLY A 71 -7.16 -2.38 -3.57
C GLY A 71 -5.71 -2.73 -3.91
N ARG A 72 -5.37 -4.02 -4.03
CA ARG A 72 -4.07 -4.53 -4.50
C ARG A 72 -4.13 -5.11 -5.92
N ALA A 73 -5.31 -5.16 -6.54
CA ALA A 73 -5.43 -5.58 -7.92
C ALA A 73 -4.49 -4.75 -8.81
N THR A 74 -3.67 -5.44 -9.60
CA THR A 74 -2.70 -4.78 -10.48
C THR A 74 -3.41 -4.30 -11.74
N LEU A 75 -2.81 -3.32 -12.44
CA LEU A 75 -3.32 -2.87 -13.74
C LEU A 75 -3.37 -4.01 -14.76
N ALA A 76 -2.42 -4.95 -14.70
CA ALA A 76 -2.42 -6.14 -15.55
C ALA A 76 -3.59 -7.09 -15.24
N ALA A 77 -3.86 -7.34 -13.95
CA ALA A 77 -5.05 -8.12 -13.58
C ALA A 77 -6.34 -7.43 -14.02
N GLY A 78 -6.39 -6.10 -13.94
CA GLY A 78 -7.49 -5.28 -14.43
C GLY A 78 -7.72 -5.37 -15.94
N SER A 79 -6.64 -5.32 -16.74
CA SER A 79 -6.75 -5.42 -18.20
C SER A 79 -7.18 -6.80 -18.67
N ASP A 80 -6.77 -7.85 -17.94
CA ASP A 80 -7.08 -9.24 -18.30
C ASP A 80 -8.46 -9.67 -17.80
N SER A 81 -9.04 -8.89 -16.89
CA SER A 81 -10.35 -9.15 -16.32
C SER A 81 -11.46 -8.88 -17.35
N ARG A 82 -12.42 -9.81 -17.44
CA ARG A 82 -13.59 -9.74 -18.34
C ARG A 82 -14.89 -9.38 -17.62
N VAL A 83 -14.83 -9.07 -16.33
CA VAL A 83 -15.98 -8.58 -15.55
C VAL A 83 -16.33 -7.14 -15.91
#